data_AF-A0A2U2SEM6-F1
#
_entry.id   AF-A0A2U2SEM6-F1
#
_cell.length_a   1.000
_cell.length_b   1.000
_cell.length_c   1.000
_cell.angle_alpha   90.00
_cell.angle_beta   90.00
_cell.angle_gamma   90.00
#
_symmetry.space_group_name_H-M   'P 1'
#
loop_
_entity.id
_entity.type
_entity.pdbx_description
1 polymer ?
#
loop_
_entity_poly.entity_id
_entity_poly.type
_entity_poly.pdbx_seq_one_letter_code
_entity_poly.pdbx_strand_id
1 'polypeptide(L)'
;FFILFEVVVYAGLIAVMPRSGGDYVWQSRILGGGVGFILAVTGWWFILWLWVPLYGDMLRHMFITPVLALLGMRDAALWFAQTSHGLFIATLLTLVIVTGYIMLGMKRYAQIQKICFFGGMAGLGLMVALFFSASPATFQLALEQNAAELFGTAEGVYQATVSAGKNAGAVLDLSGGTLTAIFLTLPYVVFFNLYPNWGATLYGEVRGATDFKRNFAGMAWALLATTILGIIVLLAIARALGWEFYVQANGAWWSYVWGFSQTQPALPVWPYPALLAAFLTDSRALQLVVIILMSLWWFGWSGTVFLSSTRVVFAAAFDRLLPEKVAEVDERTGTPIIALLLMVVPSIIVTWLFAYDIFGFKSLTLAATLVIAITYLGTTVAAILLPYRKPEMYNASPIAKYNVLGIPLITLAGIIFGGFLVFLLYQWLFDPNALYGIGYSINPNGYKNGTSLVFMGVLYALAAAIYWGFKAYRKRTGIDLDKVHAEIPAE
;
A
#
# COMPACT_ATOMS: atom_id res chain seq x y z
N PHE A 1 0.90 -11.90 -13.90
CA PHE A 1 1.96 -12.86 -14.26
C PHE A 1 3.23 -12.63 -13.43
N PHE A 2 3.96 -11.53 -13.59
CA PHE A 2 5.23 -11.28 -12.89
C PHE A 2 5.16 -11.39 -11.36
N ILE A 3 4.05 -10.94 -10.76
CA ILE A 3 3.79 -11.04 -9.32
C ILE A 3 3.70 -12.49 -8.81
N LEU A 4 3.40 -13.50 -9.66
CA LEU A 4 3.47 -14.90 -9.20
C LEU A 4 4.90 -15.34 -8.90
N PHE A 5 5.91 -14.74 -9.54
CA PHE A 5 7.31 -15.03 -9.23
C PHE A 5 7.75 -14.37 -7.92
N GLU A 6 7.20 -13.20 -7.58
CA GLU A 6 7.30 -12.62 -6.24
C GLU A 6 6.79 -13.62 -5.18
N VAL A 7 5.62 -14.22 -5.42
CA VAL A 7 5.05 -15.21 -4.50
C VAL A 7 5.98 -16.41 -4.30
N VAL A 8 6.65 -16.90 -5.36
CA VAL A 8 7.66 -17.97 -5.24
C VAL A 8 8.85 -17.52 -4.40
N VAL A 9 9.36 -16.30 -4.63
CA VAL A 9 10.49 -15.72 -3.88
C VAL A 9 10.17 -15.65 -2.40
N TYR A 10 9.03 -15.03 -2.03
CA TYR A 10 8.65 -14.83 -0.64
C TYR A 10 8.25 -16.15 0.05
N ALA A 11 7.46 -17.01 -0.60
CA ALA A 11 7.13 -18.32 -0.04
C ALA A 11 8.39 -19.16 0.18
N GLY A 12 9.39 -19.05 -0.70
CA GLY A 12 10.68 -19.72 -0.58
C GLY A 12 11.50 -19.22 0.60
N LEU A 13 11.62 -17.90 0.74
CA LEU A 13 12.32 -17.29 1.86
C LEU A 13 11.66 -17.61 3.22
N ILE A 14 10.33 -17.58 3.28
CA ILE A 14 9.58 -17.97 4.48
C ILE A 14 9.82 -19.45 4.80
N ALA A 15 9.83 -20.35 3.80
CA ALA A 15 10.08 -21.76 4.02
C ALA A 15 11.50 -22.06 4.54
N VAL A 16 12.48 -21.21 4.22
CA VAL A 16 13.88 -21.34 4.67
C VAL A 16 14.07 -20.67 6.04
N MET A 17 13.49 -19.48 6.25
CA MET A 17 13.60 -18.68 7.46
C MET A 17 12.22 -18.14 7.88
N PRO A 18 11.37 -18.95 8.53
CA PRO A 18 10.02 -18.58 8.97
C PRO A 18 10.07 -17.75 10.25
N ARG A 19 10.72 -16.58 10.21
CA ARG A 19 10.95 -15.71 11.37
C ARG A 19 10.24 -14.38 11.25
N SER A 20 9.92 -13.80 12.39
CA SER A 20 9.35 -12.45 12.49
C SER A 20 10.33 -11.41 11.94
N GLY A 21 9.83 -10.37 11.26
CA GLY A 21 10.66 -9.30 10.69
C GLY A 21 10.98 -9.45 9.19
N GLY A 22 10.61 -10.57 8.57
CA GLY A 22 10.52 -10.74 7.11
C GLY A 22 11.75 -10.26 6.34
N ASP A 23 11.55 -9.25 5.49
CA ASP A 23 12.59 -8.68 4.61
C ASP A 23 13.86 -8.28 5.35
N TYR A 24 13.75 -7.71 6.57
CA TYR A 24 14.92 -7.36 7.36
C TYR A 24 15.77 -8.59 7.70
N VAL A 25 15.14 -9.69 8.13
CA VAL A 25 15.86 -10.92 8.49
C VAL A 25 16.48 -11.53 7.25
N TRP A 26 15.72 -11.72 6.16
CA TRP A 26 16.26 -12.35 4.96
C TRP A 26 17.41 -11.55 4.35
N GLN A 27 17.27 -10.24 4.24
CA GLN A 27 18.31 -9.40 3.66
C GLN A 27 19.54 -9.30 4.57
N SER A 28 19.37 -9.10 5.88
CA SER A 28 20.51 -8.99 6.81
C SER A 28 21.34 -10.27 6.88
N ARG A 29 20.69 -11.45 6.85
CA ARG A 29 21.36 -12.76 6.96
C ARG A 29 22.04 -13.24 5.67
N ILE A 30 21.59 -12.76 4.51
CA ILE A 30 22.12 -13.19 3.20
C ILE A 30 23.02 -12.12 2.56
N LEU A 31 22.65 -10.84 2.66
CA LEU A 31 23.37 -9.72 2.04
C LEU A 31 24.33 -9.02 3.02
N GLY A 32 24.13 -9.22 4.32
CA GLY A 32 24.90 -8.59 5.40
C GLY A 32 24.08 -7.53 6.14
N GLY A 33 24.40 -7.33 7.42
CA GLY A 33 23.64 -6.48 8.33
C GLY A 33 23.42 -5.05 7.83
N GLY A 34 24.44 -4.42 7.25
CA GLY A 34 24.34 -3.03 6.77
C GLY A 34 23.35 -2.86 5.62
N VAL A 35 23.48 -3.67 4.57
CA VAL A 35 22.58 -3.60 3.41
C VAL A 35 21.16 -3.96 3.83
N GLY A 36 20.99 -5.05 4.60
CA GLY A 36 19.67 -5.48 5.04
C GLY A 36 18.98 -4.48 5.97
N PHE A 37 19.72 -3.87 6.90
CA PHE A 37 19.17 -2.82 7.75
C PHE A 37 18.73 -1.60 6.94
N ILE A 38 19.61 -1.07 6.09
CA ILE A 38 19.34 0.15 5.32
C ILE A 38 18.11 -0.04 4.42
N LEU A 39 18.04 -1.14 3.67
CA LEU A 39 16.93 -1.41 2.77
C LEU A 39 15.61 -1.67 3.52
N ALA A 40 15.63 -2.49 4.56
CA ALA A 40 14.41 -2.86 5.26
C ALA A 40 13.87 -1.74 6.17
N VAL A 41 14.73 -1.01 6.88
CA VAL A 41 14.31 0.14 7.70
C VAL A 41 13.76 1.25 6.83
N THR A 42 14.39 1.54 5.69
CA THR A 42 13.85 2.57 4.79
C THR A 42 12.46 2.15 4.28
N GLY A 43 12.31 0.96 3.70
CA GLY A 43 11.04 0.51 3.11
C GLY A 43 9.91 0.21 4.10
N TRP A 44 10.21 -0.44 5.24
CA TRP A 44 9.20 -0.89 6.19
C TRP A 44 9.01 0.02 7.39
N TRP A 45 9.91 0.96 7.66
CA TRP A 45 9.75 1.90 8.77
C TRP A 45 9.52 3.32 8.27
N PHE A 46 10.49 3.92 7.58
CA PHE A 46 10.41 5.33 7.22
C PHE A 46 9.34 5.61 6.16
N ILE A 47 9.26 4.77 5.15
CA ILE A 47 8.25 4.92 4.10
C ILE A 47 6.84 4.68 4.64
N LEU A 48 6.64 3.78 5.60
CA LEU A 48 5.30 3.56 6.16
C LEU A 48 4.76 4.75 6.95
N TRP A 49 5.61 5.68 7.44
CA TRP A 49 5.13 6.98 7.92
C TRP A 49 4.46 7.80 6.80
N LEU A 50 4.99 7.74 5.57
CA LEU A 50 4.46 8.46 4.41
C LEU A 50 3.12 7.87 3.92
N TRP A 51 2.83 6.60 4.25
CA TRP A 51 1.55 5.96 3.94
C TRP A 51 0.44 6.37 4.90
N VAL A 52 0.75 6.76 6.13
CA VAL A 52 -0.26 7.16 7.12
C VAL A 52 -1.25 8.24 6.61
N PRO A 53 -0.81 9.36 6.02
CA PRO A 53 -1.74 10.31 5.43
C PRO A 53 -2.58 9.74 4.28
N LEU A 54 -2.04 8.79 3.50
CA LEU A 54 -2.81 8.09 2.45
C LEU A 54 -3.93 7.22 3.05
N TYR A 55 -3.65 6.52 4.16
CA TYR A 55 -4.70 5.77 4.86
C TYR A 55 -5.78 6.70 5.44
N GLY A 56 -5.38 7.86 5.95
CA GLY A 56 -6.33 8.90 6.38
C GLY A 56 -7.15 9.48 5.24
N ASP A 57 -6.55 9.67 4.06
CA ASP A 57 -7.24 10.10 2.84
C ASP A 57 -8.28 9.07 2.39
N MET A 58 -7.93 7.79 2.44
CA MET A 58 -8.88 6.70 2.17
C MET A 58 -10.02 6.67 3.20
N LEU A 59 -9.72 6.84 4.50
CA LEU A 59 -10.75 6.89 5.53
C LEU A 59 -11.76 8.01 5.29
N ARG A 60 -11.28 9.22 4.96
CA ARG A 60 -12.18 10.36 4.75
C ARG A 60 -13.06 10.18 3.52
N HIS A 61 -12.55 9.61 2.43
CA HIS A 61 -13.29 9.48 1.18
C HIS A 61 -14.18 8.25 1.11
N MET A 62 -13.76 7.13 1.72
CA MET A 62 -14.50 5.87 1.65
C MET A 62 -15.55 5.73 2.77
N PHE A 63 -15.32 6.36 3.94
CA PHE A 63 -16.18 6.21 5.12
C PHE A 63 -16.73 7.53 5.63
N ILE A 64 -15.89 8.47 6.08
CA ILE A 64 -16.37 9.66 6.81
C ILE A 64 -17.28 10.52 5.93
N THR A 65 -16.82 10.91 4.74
CA THR A 65 -17.58 11.79 3.83
C THR A 65 -18.90 11.14 3.39
N PRO A 66 -18.91 9.89 2.86
CA PRO A 66 -20.16 9.25 2.46
C PRO A 66 -21.13 9.05 3.63
N VAL A 67 -20.67 8.60 4.79
CA VAL A 67 -21.55 8.36 5.95
C VAL A 67 -22.16 9.66 6.45
N LEU A 68 -21.37 10.73 6.60
CA LEU A 68 -21.88 12.04 7.04
C LEU A 68 -22.92 12.59 6.07
N ALA A 69 -22.67 12.51 4.76
CA ALA A 69 -23.61 12.96 3.74
C ALA A 69 -24.91 12.17 3.79
N LEU A 70 -24.82 10.85 3.93
CA LEU A 70 -25.97 9.96 4.04
C LEU A 70 -26.79 10.19 5.32
N LEU A 71 -26.17 10.65 6.40
CA LEU A 71 -26.83 11.07 7.64
C LEU A 71 -27.38 12.51 7.59
N GLY A 72 -27.29 13.20 6.45
CA GLY A 72 -27.79 14.57 6.27
C GLY A 72 -26.83 15.66 6.77
N MET A 73 -25.62 15.30 7.20
CA MET A 73 -24.59 16.24 7.67
C MET A 73 -23.73 16.74 6.50
N ARG A 74 -24.36 17.35 5.49
CA ARG A 74 -23.71 17.77 4.22
C ARG A 74 -22.47 18.64 4.44
N ASP A 75 -22.58 19.68 5.25
CA ASP A 75 -21.49 20.66 5.40
C ASP A 75 -20.27 20.02 6.07
N ALA A 76 -20.50 19.11 7.03
CA ALA A 76 -19.44 18.32 7.64
C ALA A 76 -18.79 17.35 6.64
N ALA A 77 -19.60 16.68 5.79
CA ALA A 77 -19.10 15.79 4.76
C ALA A 77 -18.17 16.54 3.77
N LEU A 78 -18.63 17.67 3.24
CA LEU A 78 -17.85 18.49 2.31
C LEU A 78 -16.59 19.07 2.98
N TRP A 79 -16.68 19.46 4.25
CA TRP A 79 -15.51 19.94 5.00
C TRP A 79 -14.43 18.86 5.11
N PHE A 80 -14.79 17.60 5.41
CA PHE A 80 -13.83 16.49 5.42
C PHE A 80 -13.25 16.21 4.03
N ALA A 81 -14.10 16.21 3.00
CA ALA A 81 -13.69 15.90 1.63
C ALA A 81 -12.70 16.91 1.03
N GLN A 82 -12.88 18.20 1.34
CA GLN A 82 -12.24 19.28 0.58
C GLN A 82 -11.15 20.04 1.34
N THR A 83 -11.10 19.97 2.66
CA THR A 83 -10.15 20.79 3.45
C THR A 83 -8.90 20.02 3.89
N SER A 84 -7.78 20.72 4.00
CA SER A 84 -6.55 20.21 4.61
C SER A 84 -6.75 19.81 6.08
N HIS A 85 -7.59 20.55 6.81
CA HIS A 85 -7.92 20.21 8.19
C HIS A 85 -8.72 18.89 8.28
N GLY A 86 -9.67 18.67 7.36
CA GLY A 86 -10.41 17.43 7.24
C GLY A 86 -9.50 16.22 7.02
N LEU A 87 -8.52 16.36 6.10
CA LEU A 87 -7.48 15.35 5.89
C LEU A 87 -6.65 15.11 7.16
N PHE A 88 -6.14 16.17 7.77
CA PHE A 88 -5.32 16.08 8.98
C PHE A 88 -6.05 15.34 10.11
N ILE A 89 -7.31 15.69 10.39
CA ILE A 89 -8.12 15.03 11.42
C ILE A 89 -8.41 13.57 11.05
N ALA A 90 -8.77 13.28 9.80
CA ALA A 90 -9.01 11.89 9.37
C ALA A 90 -7.76 11.01 9.54
N THR A 91 -6.57 11.56 9.30
CA THR A 91 -5.33 10.85 9.56
C THR A 91 -5.04 10.68 11.05
N LEU A 92 -5.33 11.68 11.90
CA LEU A 92 -5.23 11.51 13.36
C LEU A 92 -6.19 10.42 13.86
N LEU A 93 -7.41 10.37 13.35
CA LEU A 93 -8.37 9.29 13.66
C LEU A 93 -7.83 7.93 13.21
N THR A 94 -7.19 7.87 12.04
CA THR A 94 -6.50 6.66 11.56
C THR A 94 -5.45 6.19 12.55
N LEU A 95 -4.60 7.10 13.04
CA LEU A 95 -3.58 6.79 14.03
C LEU A 95 -4.18 6.25 15.34
N VAL A 96 -5.28 6.84 15.81
CA VAL A 96 -6.00 6.36 17.00
C VAL A 96 -6.53 4.94 16.78
N ILE A 97 -7.18 4.68 15.64
CA ILE A 97 -7.74 3.37 15.30
C ILE A 97 -6.64 2.30 15.22
N VAL A 98 -5.56 2.58 14.48
CA VAL A 98 -4.44 1.63 14.29
C VAL A 98 -3.70 1.36 15.59
N THR A 99 -3.47 2.39 16.42
CA THR A 99 -2.92 2.25 17.77
C THR A 99 -3.82 1.35 18.61
N GLY A 100 -5.14 1.54 18.53
CA GLY A 100 -6.13 0.66 19.15
C GLY A 100 -5.98 -0.80 18.74
N TYR A 101 -5.82 -1.10 17.44
CA TYR A 101 -5.62 -2.46 16.96
C TYR A 101 -4.34 -3.12 17.49
N ILE A 102 -3.24 -2.37 17.56
CA ILE A 102 -1.98 -2.88 18.10
C ILE A 102 -2.11 -3.19 19.59
N MET A 103 -2.74 -2.30 20.36
CA MET A 103 -2.99 -2.51 21.80
C MET A 103 -3.89 -3.72 22.08
N LEU A 104 -4.77 -4.10 21.15
CA LEU A 104 -5.62 -5.28 21.29
C LEU A 104 -4.87 -6.60 21.05
N GLY A 105 -3.69 -6.55 20.44
CA GLY A 105 -2.88 -7.72 20.11
C GLY A 105 -3.36 -8.50 18.88
N MET A 106 -2.44 -9.29 18.31
CA MET A 106 -2.62 -9.96 17.02
C MET A 106 -3.82 -10.90 16.96
N LYS A 107 -4.13 -11.62 18.04
CA LYS A 107 -5.27 -12.55 18.08
C LYS A 107 -6.60 -11.84 17.87
N ARG A 108 -6.83 -10.72 18.58
CA ARG A 108 -8.06 -9.95 18.46
C ARG A 108 -8.12 -9.22 17.13
N TYR A 109 -6.99 -8.68 16.68
CA TYR A 109 -6.92 -8.03 15.38
C TYR A 109 -7.24 -9.01 14.23
N ALA A 110 -6.71 -10.24 14.26
CA ALA A 110 -7.06 -11.26 13.26
C ALA A 110 -8.57 -11.61 13.25
N GLN A 111 -9.23 -11.57 14.40
CA GLN A 111 -10.69 -11.76 14.48
C GLN A 111 -11.44 -10.57 13.85
N ILE A 112 -11.00 -9.34 14.11
CA ILE A 112 -11.52 -8.13 13.47
C ILE A 112 -11.35 -8.23 11.96
N GLN A 113 -10.14 -8.56 11.48
CA GLN A 113 -9.84 -8.75 10.06
C GLN A 113 -10.77 -9.78 9.41
N LYS A 114 -11.07 -10.88 10.09
CA LYS A 114 -11.99 -11.90 9.58
C LYS A 114 -13.40 -11.35 9.39
N ILE A 115 -13.94 -10.64 10.38
CA ILE A 115 -15.28 -10.01 10.29
C ILE A 115 -15.28 -8.97 9.17
N CYS A 116 -14.26 -8.12 9.14
CA CYS A 116 -14.09 -7.09 8.12
C CYS A 116 -13.99 -7.68 6.71
N PHE A 117 -13.30 -8.81 6.54
CA PHE A 117 -13.17 -9.50 5.26
C PHE A 117 -14.52 -10.00 4.75
N PHE A 118 -15.28 -10.73 5.56
CA PHE A 118 -16.59 -11.24 5.12
C PHE A 118 -17.61 -10.13 4.90
N GLY A 119 -17.63 -9.11 5.77
CA GLY A 119 -18.48 -7.94 5.58
C GLY A 119 -18.08 -7.12 4.35
N GLY A 120 -16.78 -6.92 4.13
CA GLY A 120 -16.24 -6.28 2.93
C GLY A 120 -16.60 -7.04 1.64
N MET A 121 -16.49 -8.37 1.65
CA MET A 121 -16.91 -9.21 0.53
C MET A 121 -18.42 -9.10 0.26
N ALA A 122 -19.25 -9.02 1.30
CA ALA A 122 -20.68 -8.77 1.13
C ALA A 122 -20.96 -7.38 0.53
N GLY A 123 -20.27 -6.34 1.02
CA GLY A 123 -20.35 -4.99 0.45
C GLY A 123 -19.93 -4.94 -1.01
N LEU A 124 -18.85 -5.64 -1.36
CA LEU A 124 -18.36 -5.77 -2.73
C LEU A 124 -19.39 -6.46 -3.62
N GLY A 125 -19.98 -7.55 -3.14
CA GLY A 125 -21.05 -8.27 -3.84
C GLY A 125 -22.27 -7.38 -4.11
N LEU A 126 -22.72 -6.62 -3.11
CA LEU A 126 -23.83 -5.65 -3.26
C LEU A 126 -23.49 -4.55 -4.27
N MET A 127 -22.31 -3.96 -4.18
CA MET A 127 -21.85 -2.92 -5.11
C MET A 127 -21.83 -3.44 -6.55
N VAL A 128 -21.26 -4.63 -6.77
CA VAL A 128 -21.21 -5.27 -8.09
C VAL A 128 -22.61 -5.59 -8.60
N ALA A 129 -23.52 -6.06 -7.74
CA ALA A 129 -24.90 -6.34 -8.11
C ALA A 129 -25.63 -5.07 -8.56
N LEU A 130 -25.51 -3.96 -7.81
CA LEU A 130 -26.11 -2.66 -8.16
C LEU A 130 -25.58 -2.15 -9.50
N PHE A 131 -24.27 -2.28 -9.75
CA PHE A 131 -23.70 -1.89 -11.03
C PHE A 131 -24.21 -2.74 -12.19
N PHE A 132 -24.24 -4.07 -12.07
CA PHE A 132 -24.74 -4.92 -13.16
C PHE A 132 -26.25 -4.76 -13.40
N SER A 133 -27.04 -4.31 -12.43
CA SER A 133 -28.46 -4.01 -12.62
C SER A 133 -28.73 -2.63 -13.23
N ALA A 134 -27.73 -1.74 -13.28
CA ALA A 134 -27.88 -0.39 -13.81
C ALA A 134 -27.45 -0.28 -15.30
N SER A 135 -27.65 0.89 -15.88
CA SER A 135 -27.18 1.31 -17.20
C SER A 135 -26.65 2.76 -17.12
N PRO A 136 -25.87 3.24 -18.10
CA PRO A 136 -25.36 4.62 -18.08
C PRO A 136 -26.47 5.67 -17.95
N ALA A 137 -27.63 5.43 -18.59
CA ALA A 137 -28.78 6.32 -18.50
C ALA A 137 -29.40 6.35 -17.10
N THR A 138 -29.60 5.18 -16.48
CA THR A 138 -30.13 5.13 -15.10
C THR A 138 -29.13 5.68 -14.08
N PHE A 139 -27.83 5.45 -14.31
CA PHE A 139 -26.78 6.03 -13.47
C PHE A 139 -26.73 7.55 -13.57
N GLN A 140 -26.86 8.12 -14.77
CA GLN A 140 -26.88 9.57 -14.95
C GLN A 140 -28.02 10.21 -14.15
N LEU A 141 -29.24 9.64 -14.23
CA LEU A 141 -30.39 10.14 -13.46
C LEU A 141 -30.14 10.04 -11.94
N ALA A 142 -29.65 8.89 -11.49
CA ALA A 142 -29.32 8.63 -10.09
C ALA A 142 -28.25 9.60 -9.54
N LEU A 143 -27.22 9.88 -10.35
CA LEU A 143 -26.16 10.83 -10.01
C LEU A 143 -26.70 12.25 -9.88
N GLU A 144 -27.47 12.73 -10.86
CA GLU A 144 -28.04 14.09 -10.84
C GLU A 144 -28.91 14.31 -9.59
N GLN A 145 -29.72 13.31 -9.21
CA GLN A 145 -30.56 13.36 -8.03
C GLN A 145 -29.76 13.31 -6.72
N ASN A 146 -28.95 12.27 -6.53
CA ASN A 146 -28.26 12.04 -5.26
C ASN A 146 -27.13 13.05 -5.02
N ALA A 147 -26.43 13.51 -6.06
CA ALA A 147 -25.40 14.53 -5.90
C ALA A 147 -26.01 15.87 -5.44
N ALA A 148 -27.17 16.23 -5.98
CA ALA A 148 -27.89 17.43 -5.55
C ALA A 148 -28.40 17.28 -4.11
N GLU A 149 -29.02 16.14 -3.77
CA GLU A 149 -29.59 15.90 -2.45
C GLU A 149 -28.51 15.82 -1.35
N LEU A 150 -27.44 15.05 -1.58
CA LEU A 150 -26.41 14.78 -0.57
C LEU A 150 -25.37 15.89 -0.47
N PHE A 151 -25.04 16.52 -1.60
CA PHE A 151 -23.89 17.43 -1.70
C PHE A 151 -24.24 18.82 -2.20
N GLY A 152 -25.50 19.08 -2.57
CA GLY A 152 -25.94 20.42 -3.01
C GLY A 152 -25.38 20.83 -4.36
N THR A 153 -25.12 19.87 -5.26
CA THR A 153 -24.63 20.18 -6.62
C THR A 153 -25.69 20.88 -7.46
N ALA A 154 -25.24 21.71 -8.41
CA ALA A 154 -26.11 22.30 -9.42
C ALA A 154 -26.63 21.25 -10.41
N GLU A 155 -27.70 21.58 -11.14
CA GLU A 155 -28.21 20.76 -12.23
C GLU A 155 -27.15 20.54 -13.32
N GLY A 156 -27.14 19.35 -13.92
CA GLY A 156 -26.20 19.00 -14.99
C GLY A 156 -24.82 18.57 -14.48
N VAL A 157 -24.74 18.05 -13.25
CA VAL A 157 -23.48 17.63 -12.62
C VAL A 157 -22.76 16.57 -13.45
N TYR A 158 -23.48 15.70 -14.15
CA TYR A 158 -22.89 14.67 -15.00
C TYR A 158 -22.08 15.30 -16.13
N GLN A 159 -22.70 16.20 -16.90
CA GLN A 159 -22.07 16.83 -18.06
C GLN A 159 -20.95 17.80 -17.65
N ALA A 160 -21.12 18.51 -16.54
CA ALA A 160 -20.08 19.36 -15.98
C ALA A 160 -18.85 18.53 -15.55
N THR A 161 -19.06 17.37 -14.92
CA THR A 161 -18.00 16.44 -14.52
C THR A 161 -17.26 15.87 -15.72
N VAL A 162 -18.00 15.42 -16.74
CA VAL A 162 -17.45 14.93 -18.03
C VAL A 162 -16.60 16.01 -18.69
N SER A 163 -17.11 17.23 -18.78
CA SER A 163 -16.41 18.36 -19.40
C SER A 163 -15.14 18.71 -18.67
N ALA A 164 -15.17 18.76 -17.33
CA ALA A 164 -13.99 19.00 -16.51
C ALA A 164 -12.93 17.90 -16.70
N GLY A 165 -13.34 16.63 -16.79
CA GLY A 165 -12.45 15.50 -17.03
C GLY A 165 -11.79 15.53 -18.41
N LYS A 166 -12.56 15.89 -19.45
CA LYS A 166 -12.04 16.08 -20.82
C LYS A 166 -11.04 17.23 -20.89
N ASN A 167 -11.33 18.36 -20.23
CA ASN A 167 -10.42 19.49 -20.13
C ASN A 167 -9.13 19.14 -19.37
N ALA A 168 -9.21 18.20 -18.41
CA ALA A 168 -8.04 17.65 -17.74
C ALA A 168 -7.25 16.63 -18.60
N GLY A 169 -7.71 16.30 -19.80
CA GLY A 169 -7.06 15.33 -20.69
C GLY A 169 -7.21 13.87 -20.26
N ALA A 170 -8.18 13.55 -19.40
CA ALA A 170 -8.36 12.20 -18.88
C ALA A 170 -8.94 11.27 -19.96
N VAL A 171 -8.07 10.45 -20.54
CA VAL A 171 -8.40 9.45 -21.57
C VAL A 171 -7.70 8.14 -21.23
N LEU A 172 -8.46 7.05 -21.19
CA LEU A 172 -7.96 5.70 -21.01
C LEU A 172 -8.96 4.72 -21.60
N ASP A 173 -8.53 3.84 -22.50
CA ASP A 173 -9.41 2.82 -23.09
C ASP A 173 -9.54 1.59 -22.18
N LEU A 174 -10.75 1.02 -22.11
CA LEU A 174 -11.02 -0.18 -21.31
C LEU A 174 -10.42 -1.45 -21.93
N SER A 175 -10.46 -1.56 -23.26
CA SER A 175 -10.05 -2.76 -24.01
C SER A 175 -8.53 -2.98 -24.08
N GLY A 176 -7.74 -2.10 -23.48
CA GLY A 176 -6.29 -2.13 -23.52
C GLY A 176 -5.72 -1.47 -24.79
N GLY A 177 -4.45 -1.74 -25.06
CA GLY A 177 -3.72 -1.17 -26.19
C GLY A 177 -2.65 -2.13 -26.72
N THR A 178 -1.64 -1.57 -27.41
CA THR A 178 -0.48 -2.35 -27.87
C THR A 178 0.22 -3.04 -26.69
N LEU A 179 1.01 -4.09 -26.96
CA LEU A 179 1.82 -4.73 -25.91
C LEU A 179 2.68 -3.69 -25.17
N THR A 180 3.23 -2.71 -25.88
CA THR A 180 3.96 -1.58 -25.28
C THR A 180 3.08 -0.78 -24.32
N ALA A 181 1.86 -0.41 -24.71
CA ALA A 181 0.94 0.29 -23.83
C ALA A 181 0.60 -0.54 -22.58
N ILE A 182 0.41 -1.85 -22.71
CA ILE A 182 0.20 -2.76 -21.57
C ILE A 182 1.41 -2.73 -20.63
N PHE A 183 2.63 -2.80 -21.15
CA PHE A 183 3.82 -2.73 -20.29
C PHE A 183 3.96 -1.37 -19.59
N LEU A 184 3.59 -0.27 -20.24
CA LEU A 184 3.62 1.07 -19.67
C LEU A 184 2.48 1.33 -18.65
N THR A 185 1.43 0.51 -18.62
CA THR A 185 0.43 0.58 -17.54
C THR A 185 0.83 -0.23 -16.31
N LEU A 186 1.76 -1.19 -16.43
CA LEU A 186 2.19 -2.02 -15.29
C LEU A 186 2.71 -1.20 -14.11
N PRO A 187 3.50 -0.12 -14.28
CA PRO A 187 3.93 0.71 -13.15
C PRO A 187 2.79 1.40 -12.40
N TYR A 188 1.61 1.56 -13.01
CA TYR A 188 0.40 1.98 -12.29
C TYR A 188 -0.30 0.79 -11.61
N VAL A 189 -0.40 -0.35 -12.28
CA VAL A 189 -1.07 -1.55 -11.74
C VAL A 189 -0.40 -2.08 -10.47
N VAL A 190 0.93 -1.99 -10.39
CA VAL A 190 1.67 -2.48 -9.21
C VAL A 190 1.46 -1.63 -7.95
N PHE A 191 0.90 -0.42 -8.04
CA PHE A 191 0.49 0.36 -6.86
C PHE A 191 -0.59 -0.31 -6.00
N PHE A 192 -1.26 -1.36 -6.51
CA PHE A 192 -2.15 -2.18 -5.70
C PHE A 192 -1.81 -3.69 -5.75
N ASN A 193 -1.10 -4.15 -6.78
CA ASN A 193 -0.81 -5.58 -6.98
C ASN A 193 0.57 -6.04 -6.51
N LEU A 194 1.46 -5.17 -6.04
CA LEU A 194 2.81 -5.54 -5.59
C LEU A 194 2.84 -6.16 -4.17
N TYR A 195 1.70 -6.31 -3.51
CA TYR A 195 1.64 -6.60 -2.07
C TYR A 195 1.14 -7.99 -1.64
N PRO A 196 1.12 -9.07 -2.45
CA PRO A 196 0.78 -10.41 -1.94
C PRO A 196 1.65 -10.87 -0.76
N ASN A 197 2.88 -10.37 -0.70
CA ASN A 197 3.84 -10.62 0.35
C ASN A 197 3.64 -9.73 1.60
N TRP A 198 2.67 -8.82 1.65
CA TRP A 198 2.57 -7.82 2.73
C TRP A 198 2.49 -8.43 4.13
N GLY A 199 1.82 -9.57 4.26
CA GLY A 199 1.73 -10.32 5.51
C GLY A 199 3.00 -11.11 5.87
N ALA A 200 4.00 -11.18 4.99
CA ALA A 200 5.18 -12.04 5.12
C ALA A 200 6.00 -11.76 6.40
N THR A 201 6.01 -10.51 6.85
CA THR A 201 6.64 -10.06 8.11
C THR A 201 6.04 -10.70 9.37
N LEU A 202 4.80 -11.21 9.27
CA LEU A 202 4.04 -11.83 10.36
C LEU A 202 4.14 -13.36 10.37
N TYR A 203 4.84 -13.98 9.40
CA TYR A 203 4.83 -15.44 9.26
C TYR A 203 5.56 -16.19 10.38
N GLY A 204 6.39 -15.51 11.19
CA GLY A 204 6.92 -16.07 12.44
C GLY A 204 5.81 -16.47 13.43
N GLU A 205 4.65 -15.83 13.36
CA GLU A 205 3.50 -16.11 14.23
C GLU A 205 2.50 -17.10 13.61
N VAL A 206 2.70 -17.50 12.35
CA VAL A 206 1.76 -18.32 11.58
C VAL A 206 2.10 -19.81 11.72
N ARG A 207 1.17 -20.59 12.27
CA ARG A 207 1.33 -22.05 12.41
C ARG A 207 1.45 -22.72 11.03
N GLY A 208 2.56 -23.42 10.83
CA GLY A 208 2.84 -24.17 9.60
C GLY A 208 3.46 -23.32 8.49
N ALA A 209 4.03 -22.15 8.82
CA ALA A 209 4.75 -21.30 7.87
C ALA A 209 5.98 -21.96 7.22
N THR A 210 6.47 -23.09 7.72
CA THR A 210 7.57 -23.85 7.08
C THR A 210 7.15 -24.55 5.78
N ASP A 211 5.85 -24.72 5.53
CA ASP A 211 5.36 -25.36 4.31
C ASP A 211 5.31 -24.38 3.13
N PHE A 212 6.28 -24.54 2.22
CA PHE A 212 6.36 -23.78 0.97
C PHE A 212 5.06 -23.81 0.17
N LYS A 213 4.43 -25.00 0.00
CA LYS A 213 3.23 -25.12 -0.84
C LYS A 213 2.06 -24.37 -0.22
N ARG A 214 1.92 -24.42 1.10
CA ARG A 214 0.87 -23.70 1.83
C ARG A 214 1.04 -22.20 1.71
N ASN A 215 2.26 -21.68 1.90
CA ASN A 215 2.54 -20.25 1.75
C ASN A 215 2.32 -19.77 0.31
N PHE A 216 2.86 -20.52 -0.66
CA PHE A 216 2.69 -20.23 -2.07
C PHE A 216 1.21 -20.21 -2.45
N ALA A 217 0.45 -21.25 -2.11
CA ALA A 217 -0.97 -21.33 -2.43
C ALA A 217 -1.77 -20.20 -1.78
N GLY A 218 -1.49 -19.86 -0.51
CA GLY A 218 -2.16 -18.75 0.17
C GLY A 218 -1.96 -17.42 -0.54
N MET A 219 -0.71 -17.07 -0.83
CA MET A 219 -0.37 -15.81 -1.53
C MET A 219 -0.84 -15.80 -2.98
N ALA A 220 -0.69 -16.91 -3.71
CA ALA A 220 -1.09 -17.02 -5.11
C ALA A 220 -2.61 -16.95 -5.28
N TRP A 221 -3.39 -17.65 -4.44
CA TRP A 221 -4.85 -17.56 -4.49
C TRP A 221 -5.35 -16.17 -4.09
N ALA A 222 -4.74 -15.54 -3.10
CA ALA A 222 -5.07 -14.15 -2.74
C ALA A 222 -4.85 -13.21 -3.93
N LEU A 223 -3.71 -13.32 -4.62
CA LEU A 223 -3.41 -12.52 -5.82
C LEU A 223 -4.41 -12.79 -6.95
N LEU A 224 -4.66 -14.06 -7.29
CA LEU A 224 -5.55 -14.45 -8.39
C LEU A 224 -6.99 -14.02 -8.12
N ALA A 225 -7.50 -14.27 -6.91
CA ALA A 225 -8.84 -13.86 -6.51
C ALA A 225 -9.00 -12.33 -6.56
N THR A 226 -8.03 -11.59 -6.02
CA THR A 226 -8.05 -10.12 -6.06
C THR A 226 -8.00 -9.59 -7.48
N THR A 227 -7.19 -10.19 -8.36
CA THR A 227 -7.11 -9.81 -9.78
C THR A 227 -8.44 -10.05 -10.49
N ILE A 228 -9.06 -11.23 -10.30
CA ILE A 228 -10.35 -11.56 -10.91
C ILE A 228 -11.45 -10.62 -10.41
N LEU A 229 -11.51 -10.37 -9.10
CA LEU A 229 -12.47 -9.43 -8.51
C LEU A 229 -12.24 -8.01 -9.04
N GLY A 230 -10.99 -7.57 -9.20
CA GLY A 230 -10.67 -6.29 -9.82
C GLY A 230 -11.19 -6.17 -11.26
N ILE A 231 -11.01 -7.21 -12.08
CA ILE A 231 -11.56 -7.27 -13.45
C ILE A 231 -13.09 -7.17 -13.41
N ILE A 232 -13.75 -7.94 -12.54
CA ILE A 232 -15.22 -7.91 -12.39
C ILE A 232 -15.69 -6.50 -12.02
N VAL A 233 -15.02 -5.83 -11.08
CA VAL A 233 -15.37 -4.46 -10.67
C VAL A 233 -15.19 -3.47 -11.81
N LEU A 234 -14.08 -3.54 -12.57
CA LEU A 234 -13.86 -2.65 -13.72
C LEU A 234 -14.93 -2.86 -14.81
N LEU A 235 -15.31 -4.11 -15.09
CA LEU A 235 -16.38 -4.43 -16.03
C LEU A 235 -17.75 -3.96 -15.52
N ALA A 236 -18.03 -4.10 -14.22
CA ALA A 236 -19.25 -3.62 -13.60
C ALA A 236 -19.36 -2.09 -13.70
N ILE A 237 -18.27 -1.37 -13.40
CA ILE A 237 -18.17 0.09 -13.56
C ILE A 237 -18.45 0.49 -15.01
N ALA A 238 -17.77 -0.16 -15.97
CA ALA A 238 -17.96 0.13 -17.38
C ALA A 238 -19.41 -0.10 -17.85
N ARG A 239 -20.05 -1.15 -17.34
CA ARG A 239 -21.45 -1.50 -17.64
C ARG A 239 -22.46 -0.53 -17.04
N ALA A 240 -22.21 -0.03 -15.83
CA ALA A 240 -23.14 0.78 -15.05
C ALA A 240 -22.98 2.28 -15.33
N LEU A 241 -21.77 2.79 -15.17
CA LEU A 241 -21.47 4.23 -15.24
C LEU A 241 -21.13 4.67 -16.68
N GLY A 242 -20.60 3.74 -17.47
CA GLY A 242 -19.80 4.04 -18.65
C GLY A 242 -18.35 4.27 -18.26
N TRP A 243 -17.43 3.61 -18.97
CA TRP A 243 -16.01 3.68 -18.67
C TRP A 243 -15.45 5.11 -18.80
N GLU A 244 -15.86 5.82 -19.86
CA GLU A 244 -15.45 7.21 -20.10
C GLU A 244 -15.83 8.14 -18.96
N PHE A 245 -17.06 8.03 -18.44
CA PHE A 245 -17.50 8.84 -17.30
C PHE A 245 -16.61 8.60 -16.09
N TYR A 246 -16.31 7.34 -15.76
CA TYR A 246 -15.51 7.01 -14.58
C TYR A 246 -14.07 7.55 -14.69
N VAL A 247 -13.47 7.46 -15.89
CA VAL A 247 -12.15 8.05 -16.18
C VAL A 247 -12.19 9.57 -16.08
N GLN A 248 -13.19 10.22 -16.69
CA GLN A 248 -13.34 11.68 -16.70
C GLN A 248 -13.64 12.23 -15.29
N ALA A 249 -14.47 11.56 -14.50
CA ALA A 249 -14.77 11.97 -13.13
C ALA A 249 -13.53 11.91 -12.24
N ASN A 250 -12.72 10.84 -12.35
CA ASN A 250 -11.45 10.76 -11.62
C ASN A 250 -10.45 11.79 -12.13
N GLY A 251 -10.39 12.03 -13.43
CA GLY A 251 -9.58 13.09 -14.05
C GLY A 251 -9.92 14.47 -13.52
N ALA A 252 -11.20 14.83 -13.48
CA ALA A 252 -11.70 16.09 -12.96
C ALA A 252 -11.27 16.28 -11.49
N TRP A 253 -11.49 15.24 -10.66
CA TRP A 253 -11.13 15.28 -9.24
C TRP A 253 -9.63 15.42 -9.02
N TRP A 254 -8.82 14.51 -9.57
CA TRP A 254 -7.38 14.49 -9.30
C TRP A 254 -6.63 15.64 -9.96
N SER A 255 -7.08 16.12 -11.11
CA SER A 255 -6.52 17.34 -11.73
C SER A 255 -6.67 18.55 -10.80
N TYR A 256 -7.82 18.69 -10.14
CA TYR A 256 -8.02 19.75 -9.15
C TYR A 256 -7.19 19.53 -7.87
N VAL A 257 -7.24 18.32 -7.29
CA VAL A 257 -6.52 18.01 -6.03
C VAL A 257 -5.01 18.21 -6.16
N TRP A 258 -4.44 17.92 -7.33
CA TRP A 258 -3.02 18.11 -7.62
C TRP A 258 -2.69 19.48 -8.25
N GLY A 259 -3.68 20.38 -8.35
CA GLY A 259 -3.47 21.77 -8.78
C GLY A 259 -3.24 21.97 -10.28
N PHE A 260 -3.43 20.93 -11.11
CA PHE A 260 -3.41 21.03 -12.57
C PHE A 260 -4.64 21.80 -13.11
N SER A 261 -5.75 21.78 -12.37
CA SER A 261 -6.93 22.59 -12.62
C SER A 261 -7.24 23.46 -11.40
N GLN A 262 -7.59 24.73 -11.63
CA GLN A 262 -8.11 25.63 -10.60
C GLN A 262 -9.65 25.58 -10.50
N THR A 263 -10.30 24.86 -11.41
CA THR A 263 -11.76 24.72 -11.42
C THR A 263 -12.17 23.61 -10.46
N GLN A 264 -12.98 23.96 -9.46
CA GLN A 264 -13.53 22.97 -8.53
C GLN A 264 -14.36 21.91 -9.30
N PRO A 265 -14.20 20.62 -9.00
CA PRO A 265 -14.99 19.57 -9.64
C PRO A 265 -16.47 19.75 -9.33
N ALA A 266 -17.31 19.60 -10.37
CA ALA A 266 -18.77 19.72 -10.23
C ALA A 266 -19.35 18.67 -9.27
N LEU A 267 -18.78 17.45 -9.27
CA LEU A 267 -18.98 16.47 -8.21
C LEU A 267 -17.98 16.78 -7.06
N PRO A 268 -18.44 17.33 -5.92
CA PRO A 268 -17.58 17.93 -4.89
C PRO A 268 -16.93 16.89 -3.95
N VAL A 269 -16.96 15.62 -4.33
CA VAL A 269 -16.38 14.48 -3.60
C VAL A 269 -15.67 13.55 -4.57
N TRP A 270 -14.69 12.78 -4.06
CA TRP A 270 -14.01 11.79 -4.90
C TRP A 270 -15.05 10.79 -5.47
N PRO A 271 -15.02 10.47 -6.79
CA PRO A 271 -15.91 9.50 -7.43
C PRO A 271 -15.63 8.05 -6.98
N TYR A 272 -15.84 7.80 -5.69
CA TYR A 272 -15.65 6.52 -5.04
C TYR A 272 -16.67 5.51 -5.57
N PRO A 273 -16.26 4.36 -6.14
CA PRO A 273 -17.18 3.40 -6.75
C PRO A 273 -18.33 2.95 -5.84
N ALA A 274 -18.10 2.71 -4.54
CA ALA A 274 -19.20 2.27 -3.69
C ALA A 274 -20.23 3.38 -3.41
N LEU A 275 -19.80 4.65 -3.37
CA LEU A 275 -20.72 5.79 -3.28
C LEU A 275 -21.53 5.94 -4.57
N LEU A 276 -20.87 5.82 -5.73
CA LEU A 276 -21.54 5.86 -7.02
C LEU A 276 -22.52 4.68 -7.20
N ALA A 277 -22.20 3.51 -6.65
CA ALA A 277 -23.13 2.38 -6.60
C ALA A 277 -24.32 2.66 -5.67
N ALA A 278 -24.08 3.28 -4.51
CA ALA A 278 -25.13 3.65 -3.58
C ALA A 278 -26.15 4.61 -4.20
N PHE A 279 -25.73 5.51 -5.11
CA PHE A 279 -26.68 6.39 -5.81
C PHE A 279 -27.72 5.63 -6.64
N LEU A 280 -27.45 4.39 -7.05
CA LEU A 280 -28.36 3.58 -7.86
C LEU A 280 -29.58 3.03 -7.08
N THR A 281 -29.71 3.37 -5.79
CA THR A 281 -30.89 3.06 -4.99
C THR A 281 -31.39 4.29 -4.25
N ASP A 282 -32.71 4.42 -4.16
CA ASP A 282 -33.37 5.50 -3.41
C ASP A 282 -33.44 5.21 -1.90
N SER A 283 -33.11 3.99 -1.47
CA SER A 283 -33.19 3.60 -0.07
C SER A 283 -31.96 4.07 0.70
N ARG A 284 -32.14 5.10 1.54
CA ARG A 284 -31.06 5.64 2.38
C ARG A 284 -30.42 4.58 3.29
N ALA A 285 -31.23 3.64 3.79
CA ALA A 285 -30.75 2.52 4.58
C ALA A 285 -29.84 1.60 3.77
N LEU A 286 -30.20 1.28 2.52
CA LEU A 286 -29.38 0.45 1.65
C LEU A 286 -28.09 1.17 1.25
N GLN A 287 -28.15 2.48 0.97
CA GLN A 287 -26.96 3.30 0.71
C GLN A 287 -25.96 3.22 1.88
N LEU A 288 -26.43 3.41 3.11
CA LEU A 288 -25.60 3.28 4.32
C LEU A 288 -25.02 1.88 4.48
N VAL A 289 -25.81 0.82 4.24
CA VAL A 289 -25.33 -0.56 4.30
C VAL A 289 -24.20 -0.81 3.30
N VAL A 290 -24.34 -0.36 2.05
CA VAL A 290 -23.29 -0.50 1.02
C VAL A 290 -22.01 0.19 1.47
N ILE A 291 -22.10 1.44 1.93
CA ILE A 291 -20.94 2.22 2.38
C ILE A 291 -20.27 1.59 3.61
N ILE A 292 -21.05 1.20 4.63
CA ILE A 292 -20.51 0.62 5.86
C ILE A 292 -19.81 -0.70 5.55
N LEU A 293 -20.45 -1.60 4.78
CA LEU A 293 -19.86 -2.88 4.41
C LEU A 293 -18.59 -2.69 3.56
N MET A 294 -18.61 -1.78 2.59
CA MET A 294 -17.41 -1.48 1.80
C MET A 294 -16.29 -0.84 2.63
N SER A 295 -16.63 -0.05 3.64
CA SER A 295 -15.64 0.54 4.56
C SER A 295 -14.94 -0.49 5.43
N LEU A 296 -15.52 -1.68 5.63
CA LEU A 296 -14.88 -2.76 6.37
C LEU A 296 -13.57 -3.23 5.74
N TRP A 297 -13.38 -3.05 4.42
CA TRP A 297 -12.07 -3.29 3.78
C TRP A 297 -10.98 -2.41 4.39
N TRP A 298 -11.27 -1.12 4.56
CA TRP A 298 -10.33 -0.17 5.16
C TRP A 298 -10.07 -0.50 6.63
N PHE A 299 -11.12 -0.78 7.43
CA PHE A 299 -10.93 -1.12 8.85
C PHE A 299 -10.15 -2.43 9.04
N GLY A 300 -10.41 -3.45 8.21
CA GLY A 300 -9.67 -4.71 8.24
C GLY A 300 -8.20 -4.55 7.86
N TRP A 301 -7.90 -3.69 6.89
CA TRP A 301 -6.54 -3.51 6.38
C TRP A 301 -5.71 -2.47 7.14
N SER A 302 -6.34 -1.43 7.71
CA SER A 302 -5.66 -0.27 8.32
C SER A 302 -4.61 -0.62 9.38
N GLY A 303 -4.87 -1.61 10.23
CA GLY A 303 -3.92 -2.06 11.26
C GLY A 303 -2.57 -2.56 10.71
N THR A 304 -2.52 -3.01 9.45
CA THR A 304 -1.30 -3.53 8.84
C THR A 304 -0.21 -2.46 8.64
N VAL A 305 -0.58 -1.17 8.60
CA VAL A 305 0.35 -0.07 8.37
C VAL A 305 1.46 0.00 9.43
N PHE A 306 1.18 -0.41 10.67
CA PHE A 306 2.17 -0.38 11.77
C PHE A 306 2.60 -1.78 12.22
N LEU A 307 1.79 -2.82 12.00
CA LEU A 307 2.16 -4.18 12.39
C LEU A 307 3.43 -4.68 11.68
N SER A 308 3.55 -4.46 10.38
CA SER A 308 4.77 -4.83 9.65
C SER A 308 5.99 -4.01 10.09
N SER A 309 5.83 -2.70 10.24
CA SER A 309 6.90 -1.80 10.70
C SER A 309 7.43 -2.16 12.07
N THR A 310 6.52 -2.38 13.03
CA THR A 310 6.91 -2.76 14.39
C THR A 310 7.71 -4.06 14.36
N ARG A 311 7.31 -5.09 13.62
CA ARG A 311 8.10 -6.34 13.53
C ARG A 311 9.51 -6.14 12.98
N VAL A 312 9.69 -5.26 12.00
CA VAL A 312 11.04 -4.89 11.51
C VAL A 312 11.85 -4.14 12.57
N VAL A 313 11.23 -3.17 13.24
CA VAL A 313 11.86 -2.41 14.34
C VAL A 313 12.27 -3.31 15.50
N PHE A 314 11.42 -4.28 15.86
CA PHE A 314 11.72 -5.31 16.87
C PHE A 314 12.91 -6.17 16.45
N ALA A 315 12.89 -6.72 15.23
CA ALA A 315 13.99 -7.55 14.75
C ALA A 315 15.32 -6.79 14.72
N ALA A 316 15.30 -5.51 14.33
CA ALA A 316 16.48 -4.64 14.38
C ALA A 316 16.96 -4.35 15.81
N ALA A 317 16.03 -4.19 16.76
CA ALA A 317 16.36 -4.00 18.17
C ALA A 317 16.95 -5.27 18.81
N PHE A 318 16.44 -6.47 18.47
CA PHE A 318 17.03 -7.75 18.90
C PHE A 318 18.45 -7.94 18.38
N ASP A 319 18.73 -7.46 17.15
CA ASP A 319 20.07 -7.40 16.59
C ASP A 319 20.96 -6.30 17.21
N ARG A 320 20.48 -5.60 18.26
CA ARG A 320 21.17 -4.53 19.00
C ARG A 320 21.53 -3.31 18.16
N LEU A 321 20.89 -3.14 17.00
CA LEU A 321 21.01 -1.97 16.11
C LEU A 321 20.09 -0.81 16.53
N LEU A 322 19.26 -1.02 17.54
CA LEU A 322 18.46 0.00 18.21
C LEU A 322 18.61 -0.17 19.74
N PRO A 323 18.17 0.81 20.55
CA PRO A 323 18.15 0.66 22.00
C PRO A 323 17.23 -0.50 22.43
N GLU A 324 17.63 -1.26 23.44
CA GLU A 324 16.89 -2.45 23.91
C GLU A 324 15.45 -2.11 24.35
N LYS A 325 15.24 -0.91 24.91
CA LYS A 325 13.93 -0.37 25.26
C LYS A 325 12.92 -0.36 24.10
N VAL A 326 13.40 -0.32 22.86
CA VAL A 326 12.52 -0.35 21.68
C VAL A 326 11.85 -1.71 21.50
N ALA A 327 12.50 -2.79 21.95
CA ALA A 327 11.94 -4.14 21.94
C ALA A 327 11.20 -4.50 23.24
N GLU A 328 11.04 -3.55 24.16
CA GLU A 328 10.34 -3.79 25.43
C GLU A 328 8.82 -3.80 25.20
N VAL A 329 8.15 -4.78 25.81
CA VAL A 329 6.70 -4.91 25.80
C VAL A 329 6.18 -4.71 27.22
N ASP A 330 5.05 -4.00 27.34
CA ASP A 330 4.39 -3.81 28.63
C ASP A 330 3.97 -5.16 29.22
N GLU A 331 4.34 -5.42 30.48
CA GLU A 331 4.13 -6.72 31.13
C GLU A 331 2.64 -7.09 31.27
N ARG A 332 1.76 -6.08 31.41
CA ARG A 332 0.33 -6.28 31.66
C ARG A 332 -0.46 -6.48 30.37
N THR A 333 -0.11 -5.76 29.32
CA THR A 333 -0.87 -5.72 28.05
C THR A 333 -0.17 -6.43 26.89
N GLY A 334 1.14 -6.70 27.01
CA GLY A 334 1.98 -7.20 25.92
C GLY A 334 2.20 -6.17 24.80
N THR A 335 1.87 -4.90 25.05
CA THR A 335 1.91 -3.84 24.02
C THR A 335 3.32 -3.27 23.89
N PRO A 336 3.84 -3.10 22.66
CA PRO A 336 5.15 -2.50 22.43
C PRO A 336 5.08 -0.96 22.40
N ILE A 337 4.93 -0.32 23.56
CA ILE A 337 4.61 1.12 23.66
C ILE A 337 5.69 1.98 22.99
N ILE A 338 6.98 1.71 23.22
CA ILE A 338 8.06 2.55 22.67
C ILE A 338 8.14 2.42 21.16
N ALA A 339 8.06 1.20 20.62
CA ALA A 339 8.01 0.98 19.16
C ALA A 339 6.76 1.64 18.54
N LEU A 340 5.63 1.63 19.24
CA LEU A 340 4.41 2.31 18.78
C LEU A 340 4.59 3.83 18.74
N LEU A 341 5.21 4.43 19.76
CA LEU A 341 5.51 5.87 19.76
C LEU A 341 6.48 6.27 18.65
N LEU A 342 7.45 5.40 18.33
CA LEU A 342 8.35 5.58 17.18
C LEU A 342 7.61 5.52 15.83
N MET A 343 6.40 4.98 15.77
CA MET A 343 5.54 5.04 14.60
C MET A 343 4.62 6.26 14.65
N VAL A 344 3.90 6.47 15.76
CA VAL A 344 2.86 7.49 15.89
C VAL A 344 3.43 8.91 15.81
N VAL A 345 4.48 9.22 16.56
CA VAL A 345 5.00 10.59 16.67
C VAL A 345 5.52 11.12 15.32
N PRO A 346 6.41 10.40 14.59
CA PRO A 346 6.82 10.83 13.26
C PRO A 346 5.65 10.89 12.28
N SER A 347 4.69 9.97 12.38
CA SER A 347 3.51 9.97 11.51
C SER A 347 2.66 11.23 11.69
N ILE A 348 2.51 11.77 12.91
CA ILE A 348 1.81 13.05 13.14
C ILE A 348 2.52 14.20 12.41
N ILE A 349 3.85 14.25 12.50
CA ILE A 349 4.66 15.29 11.84
C ILE A 349 4.53 15.17 10.32
N VAL A 350 4.70 13.97 9.77
CA VAL A 350 4.53 13.68 8.35
C VAL A 350 3.12 14.03 7.87
N THR A 351 2.10 13.70 8.67
CA THR A 351 0.71 14.04 8.36
C THR A 351 0.50 15.54 8.31
N TRP A 352 1.07 16.30 9.24
CA TRP A 352 1.02 17.76 9.23
C TRP A 352 1.69 18.32 7.97
N LEU A 353 2.91 17.88 7.65
CA LEU A 353 3.62 18.29 6.44
C LEU A 353 2.82 17.99 5.17
N PHE A 354 2.20 16.81 5.09
CA PHE A 354 1.42 16.37 3.94
C PHE A 354 0.08 17.11 3.80
N ALA A 355 -0.69 17.22 4.87
CA ALA A 355 -2.05 17.79 4.82
C ALA A 355 -2.03 19.27 4.42
N TYR A 356 -1.04 20.02 4.88
CA TYR A 356 -0.86 21.44 4.58
C TYR A 356 0.14 21.71 3.43
N ASP A 357 0.63 20.65 2.78
CA ASP A 357 1.59 20.70 1.67
C ASP A 357 2.81 21.60 1.91
N ILE A 358 3.36 21.54 3.12
CA ILE A 358 4.44 22.42 3.54
C ILE A 358 5.70 22.05 2.78
N PHE A 359 6.32 23.01 2.10
CA PHE A 359 7.47 22.78 1.20
C PHE A 359 7.18 21.83 0.01
N GLY A 360 5.90 21.68 -0.40
CA GLY A 360 5.52 20.77 -1.49
C GLY A 360 5.58 19.30 -1.11
N PHE A 361 5.44 18.99 0.19
CA PHE A 361 5.62 17.65 0.75
C PHE A 361 4.73 16.58 0.12
N LYS A 362 3.54 16.92 -0.40
CA LYS A 362 2.66 15.96 -1.08
C LYS A 362 3.35 15.28 -2.27
N SER A 363 4.15 16.03 -3.02
CA SER A 363 4.89 15.49 -4.16
C SER A 363 6.04 14.57 -3.75
N LEU A 364 6.54 14.69 -2.51
CA LEU A 364 7.65 13.89 -2.00
C LEU A 364 7.21 12.47 -1.64
N THR A 365 5.95 12.28 -1.24
CA THR A 365 5.41 10.98 -0.86
C THR A 365 5.12 10.08 -2.07
N LEU A 366 5.10 10.63 -3.29
CA LEU A 366 4.80 9.88 -4.52
C LEU A 366 5.81 8.74 -4.78
N ALA A 367 7.06 8.88 -4.32
CA ALA A 367 8.08 7.84 -4.48
C ALA A 367 8.03 6.76 -3.37
N ALA A 368 7.03 6.76 -2.48
CA ALA A 368 6.91 5.75 -1.42
C ALA A 368 6.86 4.32 -1.97
N THR A 369 6.04 4.07 -2.99
CA THR A 369 5.95 2.75 -3.66
C THR A 369 7.26 2.35 -4.32
N LEU A 370 7.98 3.32 -4.90
CA LEU A 370 9.28 3.12 -5.52
C LEU A 370 10.29 2.58 -4.49
N VAL A 371 10.35 3.17 -3.30
CA VAL A 371 11.27 2.72 -2.24
C VAL A 371 10.89 1.33 -1.71
N ILE A 372 9.60 1.01 -1.58
CA ILE A 372 9.17 -0.37 -1.25
C ILE A 372 9.66 -1.35 -2.32
N ALA A 373 9.55 -0.99 -3.61
CA ALA A 373 10.06 -1.82 -4.69
C ALA A 373 11.60 -2.00 -4.64
N ILE A 374 12.37 -0.99 -4.19
CA ILE A 374 13.81 -1.15 -3.93
C ILE A 374 14.05 -2.14 -2.79
N THR A 375 13.28 -2.07 -1.70
CA THR A 375 13.37 -3.04 -0.61
C THR A 375 13.07 -4.45 -1.11
N TYR A 376 12.03 -4.63 -1.92
CA TYR A 376 11.69 -5.93 -2.52
C TYR A 376 12.75 -6.42 -3.50
N LEU A 377 13.41 -5.51 -4.23
CA LEU A 377 14.55 -5.86 -5.06
C LEU A 377 15.71 -6.38 -4.20
N GLY A 378 15.97 -5.77 -3.05
CA GLY A 378 16.89 -6.28 -2.04
C GLY A 378 16.57 -7.71 -1.61
N THR A 379 15.32 -7.97 -1.24
CA THR A 379 14.85 -9.32 -0.88
C THR A 379 14.98 -10.30 -2.04
N THR A 380 14.69 -9.85 -3.25
CA THR A 380 14.79 -10.68 -4.46
C THR A 380 16.23 -11.06 -4.75
N VAL A 381 17.18 -10.12 -4.61
CA VAL A 381 18.62 -10.39 -4.72
C VAL A 381 19.08 -11.35 -3.62
N ALA A 382 18.58 -11.18 -2.39
CA ALA A 382 18.86 -12.13 -1.30
C ALA A 382 18.37 -13.55 -1.67
N ALA A 383 17.17 -13.67 -2.22
CA ALA A 383 16.60 -14.96 -2.65
C ALA A 383 17.39 -15.62 -3.80
N ILE A 384 17.86 -14.83 -4.78
CA ILE A 384 18.73 -15.30 -5.88
C ILE A 384 20.03 -15.90 -5.34
N LEU A 385 20.62 -15.23 -4.33
CA LEU A 385 21.92 -15.59 -3.78
C LEU A 385 21.84 -16.66 -2.69
N LEU A 386 20.66 -16.90 -2.10
CA LEU A 386 20.47 -17.80 -0.96
C LEU A 386 21.06 -19.21 -1.20
N PRO A 387 20.77 -19.92 -2.31
CA PRO A 387 21.28 -21.27 -2.53
C PRO A 387 22.81 -21.34 -2.59
N TYR A 388 23.47 -20.24 -2.92
CA TYR A 388 24.92 -20.18 -3.15
C TYR A 388 25.68 -19.62 -1.94
N ARG A 389 25.08 -18.66 -1.20
CA ARG A 389 25.70 -18.04 -0.02
C ARG A 389 25.44 -18.81 1.27
N LYS A 390 24.29 -19.48 1.37
CA LYS A 390 23.88 -20.27 2.55
C LYS A 390 23.36 -21.65 2.10
N PRO A 391 24.18 -22.45 1.40
CA PRO A 391 23.74 -23.71 0.80
C PRO A 391 23.21 -24.70 1.84
N GLU A 392 23.80 -24.77 3.03
CA GLU A 392 23.35 -25.66 4.11
C GLU A 392 21.93 -25.32 4.56
N MET A 393 21.65 -24.02 4.80
CA MET A 393 20.34 -23.53 5.19
C MET A 393 19.31 -23.74 4.07
N TYR A 394 19.70 -23.50 2.82
CA TYR A 394 18.83 -23.72 1.67
C TYR A 394 18.48 -25.20 1.50
N ASN A 395 19.48 -26.09 1.51
CA ASN A 395 19.31 -27.54 1.31
C ASN A 395 18.53 -28.22 2.43
N ALA A 396 18.54 -27.65 3.64
CA ALA A 396 17.69 -28.12 4.75
C ALA A 396 16.21 -27.75 4.58
N SER A 397 15.87 -26.86 3.64
CA SER A 397 14.50 -26.34 3.48
C SER A 397 13.68 -27.14 2.44
N PRO A 398 12.33 -27.15 2.55
CA PRO A 398 11.47 -27.86 1.60
C PRO A 398 11.52 -27.33 0.16
N ILE A 399 12.05 -26.13 -0.07
CA ILE A 399 12.13 -25.53 -1.42
C ILE A 399 13.33 -26.06 -2.22
N ALA A 400 14.36 -26.63 -1.58
CA ALA A 400 15.57 -27.12 -2.26
C ALA A 400 15.33 -28.19 -3.32
N LYS A 401 14.22 -28.94 -3.20
CA LYS A 401 13.82 -29.96 -4.17
C LYS A 401 13.30 -29.40 -5.50
N TYR A 402 12.90 -28.13 -5.55
CA TYR A 402 12.35 -27.52 -6.76
C TYR A 402 13.47 -26.88 -7.57
N ASN A 403 13.82 -27.52 -8.68
CA ASN A 403 14.83 -27.04 -9.63
C ASN A 403 14.25 -27.07 -11.04
N VAL A 404 14.62 -26.10 -11.87
CA VAL A 404 14.27 -26.02 -13.29
C VAL A 404 15.57 -26.04 -14.08
N LEU A 405 15.79 -27.11 -14.86
CA LEU A 405 17.03 -27.31 -15.63
C LEU A 405 18.31 -27.21 -14.77
N GLY A 406 18.25 -27.69 -13.53
CA GLY A 406 19.37 -27.64 -12.58
C GLY A 406 19.56 -26.29 -11.86
N ILE A 407 18.73 -25.28 -12.15
CA ILE A 407 18.73 -23.99 -11.45
C ILE A 407 17.67 -24.04 -10.34
N PRO A 408 18.00 -23.62 -9.09
CA PRO A 408 17.02 -23.49 -8.02
C PRO A 408 15.82 -22.63 -8.43
N LEU A 409 14.60 -23.11 -8.16
CA LEU A 409 13.37 -22.40 -8.54
C LEU A 409 13.32 -20.98 -7.96
N ILE A 410 13.80 -20.82 -6.71
CA ILE A 410 13.88 -19.51 -6.04
C ILE A 410 14.78 -18.53 -6.79
N THR A 411 15.89 -19.02 -7.36
CA THR A 411 16.83 -18.22 -8.16
C THR A 411 16.19 -17.80 -9.47
N LEU A 412 15.58 -18.73 -10.20
CA LEU A 412 14.93 -18.42 -11.48
C LEU A 412 13.76 -17.44 -11.30
N ALA A 413 12.90 -17.67 -10.30
CA ALA A 413 11.81 -16.77 -9.98
C ALA A 413 12.32 -15.39 -9.55
N GLY A 414 13.39 -15.36 -8.76
CA GLY A 414 14.06 -14.12 -8.36
C GLY A 414 14.60 -13.34 -9.55
N ILE A 415 15.21 -13.99 -10.55
CA ILE A 415 15.70 -13.31 -11.75
C ILE A 415 14.54 -12.68 -12.55
N ILE A 416 13.45 -13.41 -12.74
CA ILE A 416 12.28 -12.93 -13.50
C ILE A 416 11.62 -11.76 -12.77
N PHE A 417 11.37 -11.89 -11.46
CA PHE A 417 10.76 -10.84 -10.66
C PHE A 417 11.70 -9.64 -10.49
N GLY A 418 13.00 -9.87 -10.29
CA GLY A 418 14.02 -8.84 -10.19
C GLY A 418 14.15 -8.03 -11.49
N GLY A 419 14.10 -8.70 -12.65
CA GLY A 419 14.04 -8.03 -13.95
C GLY A 419 12.79 -7.15 -14.10
N PHE A 420 11.64 -7.64 -13.63
CA PHE A 420 10.41 -6.84 -13.60
C PHE A 420 10.52 -5.63 -12.65
N LEU A 421 11.07 -5.80 -11.45
CA LEU A 421 11.32 -4.68 -10.53
C LEU A 421 12.29 -3.66 -11.12
N VAL A 422 13.36 -4.08 -11.78
CA VAL A 422 14.29 -3.17 -12.47
C VAL A 422 13.57 -2.40 -13.59
N PHE A 423 12.69 -3.05 -14.35
CA PHE A 423 11.84 -2.37 -15.32
C PHE A 423 10.95 -1.30 -14.66
N LEU A 424 10.27 -1.64 -13.56
CA LEU A 424 9.42 -0.68 -12.82
C LEU A 424 10.23 0.51 -12.30
N LEU A 425 11.37 0.24 -11.66
CA LEU A 425 12.26 1.27 -11.14
C LEU A 425 12.79 2.16 -12.27
N TYR A 426 13.12 1.60 -13.42
CA TYR A 426 13.52 2.40 -14.59
C TYR A 426 12.38 3.31 -15.06
N GLN A 427 11.15 2.79 -15.17
CA GLN A 427 9.98 3.58 -15.56
C GLN A 427 9.67 4.69 -14.55
N TRP A 428 9.77 4.44 -13.25
CA TRP A 428 9.48 5.47 -12.24
C TRP A 428 10.62 6.48 -12.04
N LEU A 429 11.88 6.03 -12.02
CA LEU A 429 13.03 6.91 -11.76
C LEU A 429 13.35 7.80 -12.95
N PHE A 430 13.34 7.23 -14.16
CA PHE A 430 13.77 7.94 -15.37
C PHE A 430 12.61 8.36 -16.25
N ASP A 431 11.41 7.81 -16.06
CA ASP A 431 10.18 8.19 -16.76
C ASP A 431 10.39 8.61 -18.23
N PRO A 432 10.88 7.69 -19.09
CA PRO A 432 11.30 8.02 -20.46
C PRO A 432 10.16 8.53 -21.34
N ASN A 433 8.91 8.25 -20.95
CA ASN A 433 7.71 8.62 -21.70
C ASN A 433 6.92 9.77 -21.04
N ALA A 434 7.43 10.37 -19.95
CA ALA A 434 6.76 11.44 -19.20
C ALA A 434 5.35 11.04 -18.69
N LEU A 435 5.20 9.80 -18.21
CA LEU A 435 3.90 9.22 -17.85
C LEU A 435 3.63 9.21 -16.36
N TYR A 436 4.63 9.19 -15.48
CA TYR A 436 4.43 8.88 -14.06
C TYR A 436 4.72 10.07 -13.13
N GLY A 437 5.68 10.92 -13.48
CA GLY A 437 5.99 12.13 -12.70
C GLY A 437 6.51 11.88 -11.28
N ILE A 438 7.02 10.68 -10.99
CA ILE A 438 7.52 10.30 -9.66
C ILE A 438 9.00 10.65 -9.50
N GLY A 439 9.83 10.25 -10.45
CA GLY A 439 11.28 10.44 -10.42
C GLY A 439 11.78 11.66 -11.19
N TYR A 440 12.98 11.53 -11.75
CA TYR A 440 13.59 12.55 -12.60
C TYR A 440 13.48 12.14 -14.06
N SER A 441 12.46 12.65 -14.75
CA SER A 441 12.24 12.27 -16.14
C SER A 441 13.42 12.66 -17.04
N ILE A 442 13.90 11.70 -17.83
CA ILE A 442 14.88 11.92 -18.92
C ILE A 442 14.20 12.46 -20.17
N ASN A 443 12.86 12.39 -20.23
CA ASN A 443 12.09 13.03 -21.28
C ASN A 443 12.10 14.55 -21.07
N PRO A 444 12.42 15.37 -22.09
CA PRO A 444 12.41 16.84 -21.95
C PRO A 444 11.08 17.41 -21.47
N ASN A 445 9.97 16.75 -21.81
CA ASN A 445 8.61 17.17 -21.46
C ASN A 445 8.12 16.56 -20.14
N GLY A 446 8.91 15.70 -19.50
CA GLY A 446 8.52 15.03 -18.28
C GLY A 446 8.85 15.83 -17.02
N TYR A 447 8.14 15.49 -15.94
CA TYR A 447 8.35 16.12 -14.64
C TYR A 447 9.70 15.72 -14.03
N LYS A 448 10.43 16.69 -13.49
CA LYS A 448 11.77 16.49 -12.91
C LYS A 448 11.72 16.64 -11.40
N ASN A 449 11.23 15.62 -10.71
CA ASN A 449 11.05 15.64 -9.26
C ASN A 449 12.36 15.41 -8.49
N GLY A 450 13.33 16.32 -8.67
CA GLY A 450 14.63 16.23 -7.99
C GLY A 450 14.50 16.25 -6.46
N THR A 451 13.54 17.00 -5.93
CA THR A 451 13.30 17.11 -4.49
C THR A 451 12.88 15.78 -3.86
N SER A 452 12.02 15.00 -4.52
CA SER A 452 11.63 13.67 -4.03
C SER A 452 12.82 12.71 -4.01
N LEU A 453 13.68 12.72 -5.04
CA LEU A 453 14.89 11.88 -5.05
C LEU A 453 15.87 12.24 -3.93
N VAL A 454 16.09 13.54 -3.69
CA VAL A 454 16.92 14.00 -2.57
C VAL A 454 16.32 13.57 -1.24
N PHE A 455 15.01 13.72 -1.07
CA PHE A 455 14.32 13.28 0.14
C PHE A 455 14.49 11.77 0.38
N MET A 456 14.32 10.93 -0.64
CA MET A 456 14.57 9.49 -0.52
C MET A 456 16.04 9.19 -0.20
N GLY A 457 16.98 9.90 -0.83
CA GLY A 457 18.41 9.80 -0.51
C GLY A 457 18.71 10.15 0.95
N VAL A 458 18.05 11.17 1.50
CA VAL A 458 18.15 11.54 2.93
C VAL A 458 17.60 10.43 3.83
N LEU A 459 16.49 9.77 3.47
CA LEU A 459 15.97 8.64 4.26
C LEU A 459 16.95 7.45 4.27
N TYR A 460 17.56 7.11 3.13
CA TYR A 460 18.61 6.10 3.06
C TYR A 460 19.86 6.49 3.86
N ALA A 461 20.28 7.76 3.76
CA ALA A 461 21.40 8.28 4.53
C ALA A 461 21.13 8.25 6.03
N LEU A 462 19.90 8.54 6.46
CA LEU A 462 19.46 8.44 7.84
C LEU A 462 19.52 6.98 8.33
N ALA A 463 19.01 6.02 7.55
CA ALA A 463 19.10 4.60 7.89
C ALA A 463 20.56 4.14 8.00
N ALA A 464 21.43 4.58 7.09
CA ALA A 464 22.85 4.30 7.15
C ALA A 464 23.52 4.92 8.38
N ALA A 465 23.19 6.17 8.72
CA ALA A 465 23.71 6.86 9.89
C ALA A 465 23.31 6.13 11.18
N ILE A 466 22.08 5.63 11.28
CA ILE A 466 21.63 4.81 12.42
C ILE A 466 22.44 3.52 12.48
N TYR A 467 22.54 2.76 11.38
CA TYR A 467 23.29 1.50 11.36
C TYR A 467 24.75 1.67 11.80
N TRP A 468 25.47 2.60 11.17
CA TRP A 468 26.89 2.81 11.46
C TRP A 468 27.11 3.47 12.82
N GLY A 469 26.20 4.34 13.26
CA GLY A 469 26.22 4.93 14.60
C GLY A 469 26.11 3.87 15.69
N PHE A 470 25.12 2.98 15.60
CA PHE A 470 24.96 1.87 16.54
C PHE A 470 26.09 0.85 16.42
N LYS A 471 26.58 0.55 15.20
CA LYS A 471 27.72 -0.35 15.02
C LYS A 471 29.00 0.18 15.68
N ALA A 472 29.30 1.47 15.51
CA ALA A 472 30.44 2.10 16.16
C ALA A 472 30.29 2.12 17.69
N TYR A 473 29.09 2.43 18.19
CA TYR A 473 28.81 2.42 19.63
C TYR A 473 28.95 1.03 20.25
N ARG A 474 28.34 -0.01 19.65
CA ARG A 474 28.36 -1.38 20.18
C ARG A 474 29.74 -2.03 20.09
N LYS A 475 30.53 -1.71 19.06
CA LYS A 475 31.94 -2.12 18.96
C LYS A 475 32.76 -1.58 20.14
N ARG A 476 32.50 -0.34 20.59
CA ARG A 476 33.16 0.24 21.78
C ARG A 476 32.75 -0.44 23.08
N THR A 477 31.54 -1.00 23.15
CA THR A 477 31.05 -1.78 24.31
C THR A 477 31.39 -3.27 24.22
N GLY A 478 32.27 -3.69 23.29
CA GLY A 478 32.72 -5.08 23.15
C GLY A 478 31.77 -6.04 22.45
N ILE A 479 30.72 -5.54 21.77
CA ILE A 479 29.75 -6.37 21.03
C ILE A 479 30.08 -6.34 19.53
N ASP A 480 30.36 -7.51 18.97
CA ASP A 480 30.61 -7.70 17.54
C ASP A 480 29.30 -8.02 16.79
N LEU A 481 28.73 -7.00 16.12
CA LEU A 481 27.48 -7.13 15.37
C LEU A 481 27.61 -8.00 14.12
N ASP A 482 28.82 -8.18 13.58
CA ASP A 482 29.00 -9.00 12.38
C ASP A 482 28.76 -10.49 12.68
N LYS A 483 28.96 -10.90 13.94
CA LYS A 483 28.58 -12.24 14.42
C LYS A 483 27.08 -12.39 14.65
N VAL A 484 26.41 -11.35 15.15
CA VAL A 484 24.95 -11.36 15.40
C VAL A 484 24.16 -11.61 14.09
N HIS A 485 24.63 -11.06 12.97
CA HIS A 485 24.01 -11.28 11.66
C HIS A 485 24.44 -12.57 10.97
N ALA A 486 25.40 -13.31 11.50
CA ALA A 486 25.82 -14.60 10.94
C ALA A 486 24.85 -15.74 11.29
N GLU A 487 24.17 -15.62 12.43
CA GLU A 487 23.22 -16.59 12.97
C GLU A 487 21.77 -16.17 12.70
N ILE A 488 20.87 -17.14 12.53
CA ILE A 488 19.43 -16.86 12.50
C ILE A 488 19.05 -16.28 13.87
N PRO A 489 18.27 -15.17 13.95
CA PRO A 489 17.89 -14.61 15.24
C PRO A 489 17.28 -15.69 16.14
N ALA A 490 17.74 -15.78 17.38
CA ALA A 490 17.02 -16.50 18.43
C ALA A 490 15.75 -15.70 18.76
N GLU A 491 14.61 -16.38 18.80
CA GLU A 491 13.38 -15.83 19.39
C GLU A 491 13.24 -16.37 20.81
#